data_AF-A0A1A8B5Z0-F1
#
_entry.id   AF-A0A1A8B5Z0-F1
#
_cell.length_a   1.000
_cell.length_b   1.000
_cell.length_c   1.000
_cell.angle_alpha   90.00
_cell.angle_beta   90.00
_cell.angle_gamma   90.00
#
_symmetry.space_group_name_H-M   'P 1'
#
loop_
_entity.id
_entity.type
_entity.pdbx_description
1 polymer ?
#
loop_
_entity_poly.entity_id
_entity_poly.type
_entity_poly.pdbx_seq_one_letter_code
_entity_poly.pdbx_strand_id
1 'polypeptide(L)'
;WSYKLPLIIWTLMNFLPLSSFELTVKNTQLKPCKTNKRLCVTNPGDCDLRPPLSLQRTLNVSCSYQITNVGSSVSCDWGQGSDLQTDASLIFSSQNRVFHCGSIFNPAAGLNVTVRVKDFRTGLEVWS
;
A
#
# COMPACT_ATOMS: atom_id res chain seq x y z
N TRP A 1 50.55 14.70 -24.95
CA TRP A 1 49.25 15.32 -24.61
C TRP A 1 48.26 14.85 -25.67
N SER A 2 47.55 13.75 -25.40
CA SER A 2 46.50 13.24 -26.29
C SER A 2 45.39 12.63 -25.45
N TYR A 3 44.22 13.23 -25.60
CA TYR A 3 42.98 12.98 -24.90
C TYR A 3 42.52 11.53 -25.08
N LYS A 4 42.50 10.75 -23.99
CA LYS A 4 41.74 9.50 -23.91
C LYS A 4 41.13 9.37 -22.53
N LEU A 5 40.05 10.10 -22.30
CA LEU A 5 39.04 9.81 -21.25
C LEU A 5 37.92 10.86 -21.42
N PRO A 6 36.88 10.54 -22.21
CA PRO A 6 35.56 10.65 -21.61
C PRO A 6 34.58 9.64 -22.22
N LEU A 7 34.58 8.39 -21.75
CA LEU A 7 33.50 7.45 -22.10
C LEU A 7 32.92 6.69 -20.89
N ILE A 8 33.42 6.94 -19.68
CA ILE A 8 33.00 6.18 -18.48
C ILE A 8 32.00 6.97 -17.60
N ILE A 9 31.69 8.24 -17.92
CA ILE A 9 30.86 9.07 -17.03
C ILE A 9 29.35 8.96 -17.34
N TRP A 10 28.93 8.39 -18.48
CA TRP A 10 27.52 8.49 -18.90
C TRP A 10 26.58 7.37 -18.45
N THR A 11 27.07 6.26 -17.89
CA THR A 11 26.22 5.12 -17.47
C THR A 11 25.79 5.13 -16.00
N LEU A 12 26.15 6.16 -15.22
CA LEU A 12 25.89 6.20 -13.77
C LEU A 12 24.65 7.03 -13.34
N MET A 13 23.90 7.63 -14.27
CA MET A 13 22.80 8.55 -13.93
C MET A 13 21.38 7.98 -14.01
N ASN A 14 21.17 6.66 -14.07
CA ASN A 14 19.81 6.10 -14.19
C ASN A 14 19.43 4.98 -13.21
N PHE A 15 20.24 4.74 -12.17
CA PHE A 15 19.85 3.84 -11.07
C PHE A 15 19.67 4.64 -9.78
N LEU A 16 18.77 5.62 -9.79
CA LEU A 16 18.14 6.02 -8.54
C LEU A 16 17.19 4.88 -8.17
N PRO A 17 17.40 4.15 -7.06
CA PRO A 17 16.43 3.17 -6.61
C PRO A 17 15.13 3.92 -6.32
N LEU A 18 14.12 3.70 -7.18
CA LEU A 18 12.74 3.99 -6.83
C LEU A 18 12.47 3.19 -5.56
N SER A 19 12.38 3.88 -4.43
CA SER A 19 12.11 3.24 -3.15
C SER A 19 10.66 2.75 -3.22
N SER A 20 10.45 1.45 -3.44
CA SER A 20 9.14 0.84 -3.28
C SER A 20 8.97 0.43 -1.83
N PHE A 21 7.85 0.82 -1.24
CA PHE A 21 7.41 0.30 0.05
C PHE A 21 6.49 -0.88 -0.21
N GLU A 22 6.66 -1.95 0.55
CA GLU A 22 5.81 -3.13 0.48
C GLU A 22 5.20 -3.40 1.85
N LEU A 23 3.89 -3.62 1.89
CA LEU A 23 3.16 -4.03 3.08
C LEU A 23 2.41 -5.33 2.78
N THR A 24 2.81 -6.39 3.50
CA THR A 24 2.13 -7.69 3.46
C THR A 24 1.15 -7.82 4.63
N VAL A 25 -0.09 -8.15 4.31
CA VAL A 25 -1.19 -8.30 5.26
C VAL A 25 -1.75 -9.71 5.16
N LYS A 26 -1.83 -10.41 6.29
CA LYS A 26 -2.54 -11.68 6.41
C LYS A 26 -4.02 -11.44 6.69
N ASN A 27 -4.87 -12.33 6.21
CA ASN A 27 -6.32 -12.25 6.44
C ASN A 27 -6.69 -12.14 7.95
N THR A 28 -5.92 -12.79 8.83
CA THR A 28 -6.13 -12.76 10.30
C THR A 28 -5.82 -11.39 10.94
N GLN A 29 -5.08 -10.53 10.26
CA GLN A 29 -4.74 -9.19 10.75
C GLN A 29 -5.85 -8.17 10.46
N LEU A 30 -6.78 -8.48 9.56
CA LEU A 30 -7.86 -7.59 9.19
C LEU A 30 -8.92 -7.45 10.28
N LYS A 31 -9.40 -6.22 10.47
CA LYS A 31 -10.46 -5.88 11.41
C LYS A 31 -11.68 -5.34 10.66
N PRO A 32 -12.91 -5.74 11.07
CA PRO A 32 -14.13 -5.22 10.46
C PRO A 32 -14.45 -3.82 10.99
N CYS A 33 -14.99 -2.98 10.12
CA CYS A 33 -15.55 -1.70 10.54
C CYS A 33 -16.97 -1.87 11.11
N LYS A 34 -17.25 -1.15 12.22
CA LYS A 34 -18.55 -1.25 12.91
C LYS A 34 -19.66 -0.69 12.03
N THR A 35 -19.48 0.51 11.51
CA THR A 35 -20.47 1.24 10.72
C THR A 35 -20.50 0.77 9.27
N ASN A 36 -19.34 0.68 8.63
CA ASN A 36 -19.24 0.28 7.23
C ASN A 36 -18.91 -1.20 7.07
N LYS A 37 -19.94 -2.03 6.86
CA LYS A 37 -19.81 -3.49 6.68
C LYS A 37 -19.17 -3.92 5.35
N ARG A 38 -18.75 -2.98 4.51
CA ARG A 38 -18.01 -3.26 3.26
C ARG A 38 -16.50 -3.10 3.42
N LEU A 39 -16.05 -2.58 4.58
CA LEU A 39 -14.65 -2.29 4.85
C LEU A 39 -14.02 -3.28 5.81
N CYS A 40 -12.81 -3.66 5.47
CA CYS A 40 -11.87 -4.38 6.33
C CYS A 40 -10.55 -3.62 6.33
N VAL A 41 -10.02 -3.35 7.51
CA VAL A 41 -8.86 -2.47 7.70
C VAL A 41 -7.76 -3.18 8.47
N THR A 42 -6.50 -2.83 8.23
CA THR A 42 -5.39 -3.23 9.11
C THR A 42 -5.34 -2.40 10.38
N ASN A 43 -5.69 -1.11 10.31
CA ASN A 43 -5.79 -0.22 11.45
C ASN A 43 -7.26 0.18 11.70
N PRO A 44 -7.87 -0.17 12.84
CA PRO A 44 -9.24 0.19 13.18
C PRO A 44 -9.55 1.70 13.12
N GLY A 45 -8.54 2.56 13.27
CA GLY A 45 -8.69 4.01 13.15
C GLY A 45 -9.10 4.46 11.75
N ASP A 46 -8.90 3.64 10.72
CA ASP A 46 -9.20 4.01 9.33
C ASP A 46 -10.68 3.77 8.95
N CYS A 47 -11.49 3.19 9.84
CA CYS A 47 -12.88 2.83 9.53
C CYS A 47 -13.81 4.02 9.25
N ASP A 48 -13.55 5.15 9.91
CA ASP A 48 -14.37 6.36 9.82
C ASP A 48 -13.63 7.48 9.06
N LEU A 49 -12.40 7.21 8.63
CA LEU A 49 -11.62 8.15 7.84
C LEU A 49 -12.07 8.08 6.38
N ARG A 50 -12.60 9.20 5.89
CA ARG A 50 -12.74 9.42 4.47
C ARG A 50 -11.59 10.33 4.05
N PRO A 51 -10.69 9.91 3.15
CA PRO A 51 -9.63 10.78 2.71
C PRO A 51 -10.24 12.04 2.08
N PRO A 52 -9.95 13.24 2.63
CA PRO A 52 -10.25 14.49 1.95
C PRO A 52 -9.65 14.44 0.56
N LEU A 53 -10.35 14.98 -0.44
CA LEU A 53 -9.84 15.03 -1.83
C LEU A 53 -8.46 15.68 -1.92
N SER A 54 -8.12 16.59 -1.00
CA SER A 54 -6.80 17.24 -0.91
C SER A 54 -5.67 16.33 -0.44
N LEU A 55 -5.97 15.21 0.22
CA LEU A 55 -4.99 14.22 0.70
C LEU A 55 -4.89 13.00 -0.24
N GLN A 56 -5.79 12.89 -1.21
CA GLN A 56 -5.70 11.87 -2.25
C GLN A 56 -4.58 12.25 -3.22
N ARG A 57 -3.65 11.32 -3.43
CA ARG A 57 -2.62 11.43 -4.46
C ARG A 57 -2.59 10.14 -5.24
N THR A 58 -2.26 10.25 -6.52
CA THR A 58 -2.01 9.08 -7.34
C THR A 58 -0.76 8.36 -6.83
N LEU A 59 -0.96 7.33 -6.02
CA LEU A 59 0.06 6.35 -5.67
C LEU A 59 -0.03 5.22 -6.69
N ASN A 60 1.10 4.85 -7.28
CA ASN A 60 1.17 3.64 -8.10
C ASN A 60 1.20 2.44 -7.17
N VAL A 61 0.01 1.96 -6.80
CA VAL A 61 -0.18 0.80 -5.94
C VAL A 61 -0.29 -0.45 -6.82
N SER A 62 0.55 -1.43 -6.56
CA SER A 62 0.47 -2.78 -7.09
C SER A 62 0.17 -3.72 -5.93
N CYS A 63 -0.69 -4.71 -6.14
CA CYS A 63 -1.03 -5.69 -5.09
C CYS A 63 -0.99 -7.09 -5.69
N SER A 64 -0.34 -8.00 -4.98
CA SER A 64 -0.30 -9.42 -5.29
C SER A 64 -0.96 -10.23 -4.18
N TYR A 65 -1.64 -11.29 -4.60
CA TYR A 65 -2.33 -12.19 -3.69
C TYR A 65 -1.58 -13.51 -3.55
N GLN A 66 -1.47 -14.02 -2.33
CA GLN A 66 -0.76 -15.26 -2.01
C GLN A 66 -1.65 -16.18 -1.17
N ILE A 67 -1.81 -17.43 -1.63
CA ILE A 67 -2.45 -18.52 -0.88
C ILE A 67 -1.37 -19.51 -0.47
N THR A 68 -1.35 -19.84 0.82
CA THR A 68 -0.52 -20.92 1.35
C THR A 68 -1.37 -21.88 2.18
N ASN A 69 -0.81 -23.02 2.56
CA ASN A 69 -1.47 -23.97 3.48
C ASN A 69 -1.76 -23.36 4.86
N VAL A 70 -1.09 -22.25 5.21
CA VAL A 70 -1.20 -21.58 6.52
C VAL A 70 -2.18 -20.40 6.48
N GLY A 71 -2.65 -20.01 5.29
CA GLY A 71 -3.63 -18.95 5.10
C GLY A 71 -3.37 -18.08 3.87
N SER A 72 -4.15 -17.00 3.81
CA SER A 72 -4.18 -16.05 2.70
C SER A 72 -3.56 -14.72 3.10
N SER A 73 -2.76 -14.14 2.21
CA SER A 73 -2.19 -12.80 2.38
C SER A 73 -2.23 -11.99 1.09
N VAL A 74 -2.23 -10.68 1.25
CA VAL A 74 -2.06 -9.71 0.16
C VAL A 74 -0.80 -8.90 0.46
N SER A 75 0.07 -8.78 -0.54
CA SER A 75 1.25 -7.93 -0.50
C SER A 75 1.02 -6.79 -1.46
N CYS A 76 0.95 -5.56 -0.95
CA CYS A 76 0.82 -4.37 -1.77
C CYS A 76 2.10 -3.55 -1.72
N ASP A 77 2.57 -3.15 -2.88
CA ASP A 77 3.71 -2.27 -3.07
C ASP A 77 3.28 -0.92 -3.66
N TRP A 78 3.96 0.16 -3.27
CA TRP A 78 3.76 1.47 -3.88
C TRP A 78 5.04 2.28 -3.93
N GLY A 79 5.12 3.12 -4.97
CA GLY A 79 6.19 4.11 -5.08
C GLY A 79 5.91 5.30 -4.17
N GLN A 80 6.84 5.58 -3.25
CA GLN A 80 6.86 6.84 -2.51
C GLN A 80 8.26 7.45 -2.61
N GLY A 81 8.34 8.75 -2.87
CA GLY A 81 9.59 9.48 -2.80
C GLY A 81 10.15 9.39 -1.38
N SER A 82 11.21 8.59 -1.21
CA SER A 82 12.15 8.58 -0.08
C SER A 82 11.61 9.12 1.25
N ASP A 83 11.18 8.23 2.16
CA ASP A 83 11.56 8.32 3.58
C ASP A 83 11.16 7.07 4.38
N LEU A 84 12.14 6.51 5.09
CA LEU A 84 12.13 5.23 5.82
C LEU A 84 11.31 5.26 7.14
N GLN A 85 10.46 6.26 7.38
CA GLN A 85 9.68 6.42 8.63
C GLN A 85 8.22 6.75 8.37
N THR A 86 7.50 5.81 7.75
CA THR A 86 6.08 5.94 7.45
C THR A 86 5.26 4.87 8.19
N ASP A 87 4.14 5.28 8.79
CA ASP A 87 3.06 4.37 9.18
C ASP A 87 2.24 4.08 7.93
N ALA A 88 1.98 2.82 7.64
CA ALA A 88 1.18 2.44 6.49
C ALA A 88 0.07 1.48 6.90
N SER A 89 -1.12 1.74 6.38
CA SER A 89 -2.27 0.87 6.56
C SER A 89 -3.01 0.64 5.25
N LEU A 90 -3.64 -0.53 5.15
CA LEU A 90 -4.42 -0.93 3.99
C LEU A 90 -5.89 -0.99 4.38
N ILE A 91 -6.72 -0.38 3.54
CA ILE A 91 -8.17 -0.41 3.61
C ILE A 91 -8.67 -1.23 2.42
N PHE A 92 -9.32 -2.34 2.71
CA PHE A 92 -9.94 -3.20 1.71
C PHE A 92 -11.43 -2.90 1.66
N SER A 93 -11.92 -2.49 0.49
CA SER A 93 -13.33 -2.21 0.25
C SER A 93 -13.92 -3.22 -0.73
N SER A 94 -14.97 -3.90 -0.31
CA SER A 94 -15.76 -4.77 -1.18
C SER A 94 -16.97 -4.03 -1.75
N GLN A 95 -17.40 -4.42 -2.95
CA GLN A 95 -18.70 -3.98 -3.48
C GLN A 95 -19.86 -4.53 -2.65
N ASN A 96 -19.68 -5.73 -2.09
CA ASN A 96 -20.68 -6.45 -1.31
C ASN A 96 -20.44 -6.32 0.19
N ARG A 97 -21.45 -6.67 0.99
CA ARG A 97 -21.31 -6.75 2.44
C ARG A 97 -20.31 -7.84 2.80
N VAL A 98 -19.36 -7.52 3.65
CA VAL A 98 -18.41 -8.47 4.24
C VAL A 98 -18.96 -8.97 5.57
N PHE A 99 -19.08 -10.28 5.71
CA PHE A 99 -19.48 -10.92 6.97
C PHE A 99 -18.27 -11.18 7.88
N HIS A 100 -17.15 -11.60 7.29
CA HIS A 100 -15.91 -11.90 8.00
C HIS A 100 -14.71 -11.34 7.23
N CYS A 101 -13.93 -10.46 7.85
CA CYS A 101 -12.73 -9.91 7.20
C CYS A 101 -11.65 -10.97 6.94
N GLY A 102 -11.62 -12.04 7.73
CA GLY A 102 -10.68 -13.15 7.53
C GLY A 102 -10.91 -13.96 6.23
N SER A 103 -12.01 -13.75 5.52
CA SER A 103 -12.34 -14.49 4.30
C SER A 103 -12.40 -13.63 3.04
N ILE A 104 -12.05 -12.33 3.10
CA ILE A 104 -12.14 -11.45 1.92
C ILE A 104 -11.07 -11.75 0.88
N PHE A 105 -9.94 -12.32 1.32
CA PHE A 105 -8.86 -12.72 0.46
C PHE A 105 -9.25 -14.01 -0.27
N ASN A 106 -9.90 -13.83 -1.40
CA ASN A 106 -10.40 -14.86 -2.30
C ASN A 106 -10.10 -14.42 -3.74
N PRO A 107 -9.51 -15.29 -4.59
CA PRO A 107 -9.23 -14.96 -6.00
C PRO A 107 -10.42 -14.42 -6.80
N ALA A 108 -11.65 -14.80 -6.45
CA ALA A 108 -12.86 -14.36 -7.13
C ALA A 108 -13.45 -13.05 -6.57
N ALA A 109 -12.88 -12.48 -5.50
CA ALA A 109 -13.41 -11.29 -4.87
C ALA A 109 -12.94 -10.01 -5.59
N GLY A 110 -13.89 -9.14 -5.95
CA GLY A 110 -13.59 -7.77 -6.34
C GLY A 110 -13.36 -6.90 -5.10
N LEU A 111 -12.10 -6.55 -4.83
CA LEU A 111 -11.70 -5.67 -3.74
C LEU A 111 -10.98 -4.45 -4.30
N ASN A 112 -11.38 -3.27 -3.83
CA ASN A 112 -10.57 -2.07 -3.98
C ASN A 112 -9.63 -1.97 -2.78
N VAL A 113 -8.37 -1.64 -3.04
CA VAL A 113 -7.37 -1.41 -1.99
C VAL A 113 -7.07 0.08 -1.97
N THR A 114 -7.15 0.66 -0.78
CA THR A 114 -6.68 2.01 -0.52
C THR A 114 -5.51 1.94 0.44
N VAL A 115 -4.40 2.55 0.05
CA VAL A 115 -3.21 2.69 0.89
C VAL A 115 -3.30 4.03 1.60
N ARG A 116 -3.16 4.01 2.92
CA ARG A 116 -2.95 5.21 3.73
C ARG A 116 -1.50 5.19 4.21
N VAL A 117 -0.80 6.28 3.97
CA VAL A 117 0.56 6.47 4.45
C VAL A 117 0.64 7.74 5.27
N LYS A 118 1.23 7.65 6.44
CA LYS A 118 1.47 8.78 7.33
C LYS A 118 2.95 8.90 7.66
N ASP A 119 3.53 10.05 7.37
CA ASP A 119 4.87 10.42 7.81
C ASP A 119 4.82 10.78 9.30
N PHE A 120 5.59 10.08 10.13
CA PHE A 120 5.64 10.35 11.57
C PHE A 120 6.32 11.67 11.92
N ARG A 121 7.25 12.14 11.08
CA ARG A 121 8.08 13.32 11.31
C ARG A 121 7.35 14.60 10.96
N THR A 122 6.63 14.60 9.83
CA THR A 122 5.87 15.77 9.37
C THR A 122 4.39 15.70 9.76
N GLY A 123 3.90 14.51 10.14
CA GLY A 123 2.47 14.26 10.34
C GLY A 123 1.68 14.25 9.03
N LEU A 124 2.34 14.41 7.89
CA LEU A 124 1.70 14.46 6.58
C LEU A 124 1.08 13.09 6.26
N GLU A 125 -0.15 13.13 5.76
CA GLU A 125 -0.91 11.94 5.43
C GLU A 125 -1.26 11.95 3.94
N VAL A 126 -1.11 10.79 3.30
CA VAL A 126 -1.37 10.58 1.88
C VAL A 126 -2.22 9.34 1.72
N TRP A 127 -3.19 9.41 0.83
CA TRP A 127 -4.06 8.31 0.46
C TRP A 127 -3.98 8.05 -1.05
N SER A 128 -4.00 6.78 -1.46
CA SER A 128 -4.11 6.38 -2.86
C SER A 128 -5.51 6.63 -3.45
#